data_AF-A0A455UDG6-F1
#
_entry.id   AF-A0A455UDG6-F1
#
_cell.length_a   1.000
_cell.length_b   1.000
_cell.length_c   1.000
_cell.angle_alpha   90.00
_cell.angle_beta   90.00
_cell.angle_gamma   90.00
#
_symmetry.space_group_name_H-M   'P 1'
#
loop_
_entity.id
_entity.type
_entity.pdbx_description
1 polymer ?
#
loop_
_entity_poly.entity_id
_entity_poly.type
_entity_poly.pdbx_seq_one_letter_code
_entity_poly.pdbx_strand_id
1 'polypeptide(L)'
;MSHYLASLELEVDGQTQRLPANALNVVGFERDQALLPYPQNVHQGYRILQEYLCFPKLSIFDVAGLGRYLPDGAASKVTLRFVFSRTLPADVRVQDEHLALYCTPAINLFEHDAEPIDLSGERSEYRIRPSSRAPSHYEIFSVDTVQGHLEGGT
;
A
#
# COMPACT_ATOMS: atom_id res chain seq x y z
N MET A 1 6.98 14.04 8.87
CA MET A 1 6.34 15.22 8.24
C MET A 1 5.31 15.90 9.17
N SER A 2 4.52 15.16 9.98
CA SER A 2 3.47 15.76 10.83
C SER A 2 3.97 16.63 12.00
N HIS A 3 5.10 16.30 12.64
CA HIS A 3 5.55 16.96 13.87
C HIS A 3 5.79 18.48 13.77
N TYR A 4 6.04 19.01 12.56
CA TYR A 4 6.25 20.44 12.33
C TYR A 4 5.16 21.08 11.47
N LEU A 5 4.09 20.35 11.13
CA LEU A 5 2.97 20.94 10.41
C LEU A 5 2.16 21.82 11.37
N ALA A 6 2.09 23.12 11.10
CA ALA A 6 1.39 24.12 11.92
C ALA A 6 -0.07 24.31 11.48
N SER A 7 -0.31 24.34 10.17
CA SER A 7 -1.64 24.39 9.58
C SER A 7 -1.68 23.74 8.21
N LEU A 8 -2.88 23.33 7.83
CA LEU A 8 -3.25 22.96 6.48
C LEU A 8 -4.30 23.97 6.01
N GLU A 9 -4.10 24.55 4.84
CA GLU A 9 -4.98 25.60 4.31
C GLU A 9 -5.43 25.25 2.90
N LEU A 10 -6.71 25.46 2.62
CA LEU A 10 -7.29 25.31 1.30
C LEU A 10 -7.61 26.70 0.76
N GLU A 11 -7.05 27.04 -0.40
CA GLU A 11 -7.47 28.20 -1.16
C GLU A 11 -8.26 27.77 -2.39
N VAL A 12 -9.45 28.35 -2.56
CA VAL A 12 -10.29 28.19 -3.75
C VAL A 12 -10.59 29.56 -4.32
N ASP A 13 -10.17 29.79 -5.57
CA ASP A 13 -10.40 31.06 -6.29
C ASP A 13 -10.06 32.33 -5.46
N GLY A 14 -8.97 32.27 -4.68
CA GLY A 14 -8.47 33.36 -3.84
C GLY A 14 -9.06 33.44 -2.43
N GLN A 15 -10.07 32.61 -2.10
CA GLN A 15 -10.62 32.50 -0.74
C GLN A 15 -9.87 31.41 0.02
N THR A 16 -9.18 31.77 1.11
CA THR A 16 -8.42 30.83 1.94
C THR A 16 -9.20 30.43 3.19
N GLN A 17 -9.25 29.13 3.48
CA GLN A 17 -9.81 28.57 4.70
C GLN A 17 -8.82 27.61 5.35
N ARG A 18 -8.74 27.64 6.69
CA ARG A 18 -7.93 26.71 7.46
C ARG A 18 -8.67 25.39 7.64
N LEU A 19 -8.01 24.29 7.30
CA LEU A 19 -8.50 22.94 7.51
C LEU A 19 -8.21 22.47 8.95
N PRO A 20 -9.05 21.59 9.52
CA PRO A 20 -8.81 21.04 10.84
C PRO A 20 -7.57 20.14 10.84
N ALA A 21 -6.92 19.97 12.00
CA ALA A 21 -5.68 19.20 12.11
C ALA A 21 -5.84 17.73 11.71
N ASN A 22 -7.02 17.15 11.87
CA ASN A 22 -7.35 15.77 11.47
C ASN A 22 -7.69 15.62 9.98
N ALA A 23 -7.59 16.70 9.19
CA ALA A 23 -7.74 16.60 7.75
C ALA A 23 -6.58 15.82 7.11
N LEU A 24 -5.37 15.90 7.67
CA LEU A 24 -4.21 15.16 7.15
C LEU A 24 -4.02 13.84 7.90
N ASN A 25 -4.15 12.72 7.22
CA ASN A 25 -4.03 11.39 7.82
C ASN A 25 -2.94 10.60 7.12
N VAL A 26 -2.02 10.00 7.89
CA VAL A 26 -1.06 9.04 7.33
C VAL A 26 -1.78 7.72 7.13
N VAL A 27 -1.63 7.11 5.96
CA VAL A 27 -2.29 5.85 5.60
C VAL A 27 -1.27 4.74 5.36
N GLY A 28 -1.74 3.49 5.32
CA GLY A 28 -0.90 2.28 5.23
C GLY A 28 -0.84 1.47 6.52
N PHE A 29 -1.49 1.94 7.60
CA PHE A 29 -1.45 1.25 8.90
C PHE A 29 -2.67 0.38 9.14
N GLU A 30 -3.81 0.62 8.49
CA GLU A 30 -5.03 -0.17 8.68
C GLU A 30 -4.96 -1.54 8.00
N ARG A 31 -5.88 -2.44 8.36
CA ARG A 31 -5.85 -3.85 7.88
C ARG A 31 -6.10 -3.97 6.39
N ASP A 32 -7.07 -3.22 5.90
CA ASP A 32 -7.47 -3.10 4.49
C ASP A 32 -6.46 -2.33 3.64
N GLN A 33 -5.46 -1.72 4.27
CA GLN A 33 -4.35 -1.01 3.61
C GLN A 33 -3.07 -1.84 3.56
N ALA A 34 -3.13 -3.14 3.90
CA ALA A 34 -2.00 -4.06 3.83
C ALA A 34 -1.47 -4.17 2.39
N LEU A 35 -0.14 -4.12 2.24
CA LEU A 35 0.54 -4.37 0.97
C LEU A 35 0.66 -5.85 0.66
N LEU A 36 0.90 -6.67 1.68
CA LEU A 36 1.06 -8.12 1.52
C LEU A 36 -0.12 -8.85 2.16
N PRO A 37 -0.57 -9.98 1.57
CA PRO A 37 -1.51 -10.87 2.24
C PRO A 37 -0.96 -11.24 3.62
N TYR A 38 -1.75 -11.01 4.66
CA TYR A 38 -1.34 -11.20 6.04
C TYR A 38 -2.38 -11.99 6.83
N PRO A 39 -2.00 -13.01 7.62
CA PRO A 39 -2.96 -13.82 8.37
C PRO A 39 -3.77 -13.00 9.37
N GLN A 40 -5.09 -13.25 9.43
CA GLN A 40 -5.99 -12.51 10.33
C GLN A 40 -5.83 -12.87 11.82
N ASN A 41 -5.20 -14.02 12.11
CA ASN A 41 -4.96 -14.54 13.45
C ASN A 41 -3.63 -14.06 14.07
N VAL A 42 -2.92 -13.14 13.42
CA VAL A 42 -1.64 -12.60 13.90
C VAL A 42 -1.77 -11.11 14.19
N HIS A 43 -1.01 -10.62 15.16
CA HIS A 43 -1.01 -9.21 15.51
C HIS A 43 -0.50 -8.35 14.34
N GLN A 44 -1.28 -7.34 13.94
CA GLN A 44 -1.02 -6.46 12.79
C GLN A 44 0.29 -5.66 12.90
N GLY A 45 0.76 -5.40 14.12
CA GLY A 45 2.05 -4.72 14.34
C GLY A 45 3.24 -5.42 13.66
N TYR A 46 3.21 -6.76 13.56
CA TYR A 46 4.26 -7.50 12.85
C TYR A 46 4.23 -7.24 11.34
N ARG A 47 3.04 -7.12 10.74
CA ARG A 47 2.87 -6.72 9.34
C ARG A 47 3.50 -5.35 9.09
N ILE A 48 3.19 -4.37 9.94
CA ILE A 48 3.71 -2.99 9.81
C ILE A 48 5.24 -2.99 9.83
N LEU A 49 5.86 -3.76 10.74
CA LEU A 49 7.32 -3.88 10.81
C LEU A 49 7.90 -4.53 9.55
N GLN A 50 7.28 -5.61 9.07
CA GLN A 50 7.71 -6.28 7.84
C GLN A 50 7.61 -5.34 6.64
N GLU A 51 6.46 -4.67 6.45
CA GLU A 51 6.24 -3.73 5.36
C GLU A 51 7.21 -2.55 5.42
N TYR A 52 7.49 -2.00 6.61
CA TYR A 52 8.47 -0.94 6.79
C TYR A 52 9.89 -1.37 6.40
N LEU A 53 10.29 -2.60 6.75
CA LEU A 53 11.62 -3.12 6.42
C LEU A 53 11.76 -3.49 4.94
N CYS A 54 10.69 -4.00 4.31
CA CYS A 54 10.68 -4.32 2.89
C CYS A 54 10.55 -3.06 2.01
N PHE A 55 9.81 -2.05 2.46
CA PHE A 55 9.43 -0.87 1.69
C PHE A 55 9.63 0.46 2.46
N PRO A 56 10.86 0.78 2.90
CA PRO A 56 11.13 1.87 3.85
C PRO A 56 10.80 3.29 3.36
N LYS A 57 10.55 3.48 2.06
CA LYS A 57 10.28 4.78 1.44
C LYS A 57 8.82 5.01 1.10
N LEU A 58 7.93 4.07 1.41
CA LEU A 58 6.51 4.25 1.10
C LEU A 58 5.88 5.17 2.16
N SER A 59 5.57 6.40 1.76
CA SER A 59 4.86 7.38 2.61
C SER A 59 3.66 7.89 1.85
N ILE A 60 2.47 7.54 2.33
CA ILE A 60 1.20 7.92 1.73
C ILE A 60 0.38 8.65 2.79
N PHE A 61 -0.33 9.69 2.38
CA PHE A 61 -1.23 10.43 3.23
C PHE A 61 -2.47 10.86 2.48
N ASP A 62 -3.57 10.97 3.20
CA ASP A 62 -4.84 11.46 2.70
C ASP A 62 -5.14 12.84 3.28
N VAL A 63 -5.85 13.65 2.48
CA VAL A 63 -6.43 14.91 2.92
C VAL A 63 -7.94 14.77 2.92
N ALA A 64 -8.48 14.46 4.09
CA ALA A 64 -9.89 14.16 4.30
C ALA A 64 -10.76 15.43 4.36
N GLY A 65 -12.02 15.27 3.96
CA GLY A 65 -13.06 16.26 4.19
C GLY A 65 -13.00 17.50 3.31
N LEU A 66 -12.17 17.52 2.25
CA LEU A 66 -12.06 18.65 1.31
C LEU A 66 -13.41 19.05 0.67
N GLY A 67 -14.28 18.09 0.40
CA GLY A 67 -15.56 18.33 -0.28
C GLY A 67 -16.47 19.37 0.40
N ARG A 68 -16.36 19.56 1.73
CA ARG A 68 -17.18 20.57 2.45
C ARG A 68 -16.72 22.02 2.21
N TYR A 69 -15.52 22.20 1.66
CA TYR A 69 -14.89 23.49 1.44
C TYR A 69 -14.80 23.86 -0.05
N LEU A 70 -15.13 22.91 -0.92
CA LEU A 70 -15.20 23.13 -2.36
C LEU A 70 -16.59 23.68 -2.72
N PRO A 71 -16.68 24.60 -3.70
CA PRO A 71 -17.97 25.09 -4.18
C PRO A 71 -18.74 23.97 -4.88
N ASP A 72 -20.07 24.07 -4.90
CA ASP A 72 -20.93 23.15 -5.66
C ASP A 72 -20.73 23.26 -7.18
N GLY A 73 -20.17 24.38 -7.64
CA GLY A 73 -19.81 24.64 -9.03
C GLY A 73 -18.33 24.40 -9.35
N ALA A 74 -17.91 24.76 -10.56
CA ALA A 74 -16.51 24.66 -10.95
C ALA A 74 -15.65 25.73 -10.26
N ALA A 75 -14.58 25.30 -9.59
CA ALA A 75 -13.50 26.19 -9.18
C ALA A 75 -12.48 26.32 -10.32
N SER A 76 -11.92 27.52 -10.52
CA SER A 76 -10.90 27.74 -11.55
C SER A 76 -9.52 27.26 -11.07
N LYS A 77 -9.24 27.41 -9.77
CA LYS A 77 -7.99 26.98 -9.15
C LYS A 77 -8.21 26.61 -7.70
N VAL A 78 -7.63 25.48 -7.31
CA VAL A 78 -7.56 25.01 -5.92
C VAL A 78 -6.09 24.87 -5.53
N THR A 79 -5.71 25.42 -4.39
CA THR A 79 -4.35 25.32 -3.83
C THR A 79 -4.44 24.76 -2.42
N LEU A 80 -3.77 23.64 -2.16
CA LEU A 80 -3.58 23.11 -0.82
C LEU A 80 -2.21 23.54 -0.29
N ARG A 81 -2.18 24.25 0.84
CA ARG A 81 -0.95 24.75 1.46
C ARG A 81 -0.65 24.02 2.75
N PHE A 82 0.56 23.48 2.83
CA PHE A 82 1.13 22.89 4.04
C PHE A 82 2.02 23.93 4.71
N VAL A 83 1.60 24.44 5.85
CA VAL A 83 2.34 25.48 6.59
C VAL A 83 3.08 24.81 7.72
N PHE A 84 4.41 24.94 7.73
CA PHE A 84 5.28 24.33 8.75
C PHE A 84 5.76 25.37 9.76
N SER A 85 5.90 24.97 11.02
CA SER A 85 6.44 25.80 12.11
C SER A 85 7.96 25.94 12.09
N ARG A 86 8.63 25.19 11.20
CA ARG A 86 10.07 25.25 10.96
C ARG A 86 10.34 25.39 9.48
N THR A 87 11.37 26.16 9.16
CA THR A 87 11.93 26.19 7.81
C THR A 87 12.44 24.81 7.43
N LEU A 88 12.24 24.43 6.17
CA LEU A 88 12.87 23.22 5.63
C LEU A 88 14.40 23.36 5.70
N PRO A 89 15.14 22.24 5.90
CA PRO A 89 16.59 22.24 5.79
C PRO A 89 17.07 22.84 4.45
N ALA A 90 18.23 23.51 4.44
CA ALA A 90 18.71 24.27 3.28
C ALA A 90 19.01 23.40 2.05
N ASP A 91 19.26 22.12 2.26
CA ASP A 91 19.52 21.10 1.24
C ASP A 91 18.24 20.48 0.67
N VAL A 92 17.08 20.69 1.30
CA VAL A 92 15.80 20.16 0.82
C VAL A 92 15.28 21.03 -0.33
N ARG A 93 15.12 20.41 -1.50
CA ARG A 93 14.42 21.00 -2.64
C ARG A 93 13.06 20.33 -2.79
N VAL A 94 12.00 21.11 -2.91
CA VAL A 94 10.66 20.60 -3.26
C VAL A 94 10.51 20.72 -4.77
N GLN A 95 10.22 19.60 -5.43
CA GLN A 95 10.00 19.52 -6.87
C GLN A 95 8.65 18.85 -7.13
N ASP A 96 8.10 19.03 -8.32
CA ASP A 96 6.76 18.53 -8.67
C ASP A 96 6.71 16.99 -8.61
N GLU A 97 7.83 16.30 -8.82
CA GLU A 97 7.94 14.84 -8.77
C GLU A 97 7.90 14.28 -7.34
N HIS A 98 8.02 15.11 -6.31
CA HIS A 98 8.00 14.68 -4.91
C HIS A 98 6.59 14.41 -4.37
N LEU A 99 5.55 14.89 -5.06
CA LEU A 99 4.15 14.66 -4.70
C LEU A 99 3.38 14.20 -5.94
N ALA A 100 2.91 12.96 -5.89
CA ALA A 100 2.07 12.39 -6.94
C ALA A 100 0.65 12.16 -6.42
N LEU A 101 -0.33 12.48 -7.25
CA LEU A 101 -1.73 12.08 -7.07
C LEU A 101 -2.02 10.86 -7.95
N TYR A 102 -3.08 10.12 -7.63
CA TYR A 102 -3.53 8.95 -8.41
C TYR A 102 -2.49 7.83 -8.51
N CYS A 103 -1.63 7.70 -7.50
CA CYS A 103 -0.68 6.60 -7.38
C CYS A 103 -1.11 5.65 -6.26
N THR A 104 -0.93 4.35 -6.49
CA THR A 104 -1.08 3.31 -5.48
C THR A 104 0.15 2.41 -5.51
N PRO A 105 0.65 1.91 -4.36
CA PRO A 105 1.65 0.86 -4.36
C PRO A 105 1.09 -0.39 -5.04
N ALA A 106 1.98 -1.13 -5.71
CA ALA A 106 1.66 -2.40 -6.36
C ALA A 106 2.73 -3.44 -6.02
N ILE A 107 2.28 -4.68 -5.80
CA ILE A 107 3.11 -5.85 -5.57
C ILE A 107 3.00 -6.80 -6.76
N ASN A 108 4.05 -7.54 -7.05
CA ASN A 108 4.04 -8.54 -8.12
C ASN A 108 3.67 -9.93 -7.57
N LEU A 109 2.45 -10.07 -7.08
CA LEU A 109 1.86 -11.36 -6.70
C LEU A 109 0.77 -11.72 -7.71
N PHE A 110 0.75 -12.99 -8.14
CA PHE A 110 -0.20 -13.51 -9.11
C PHE A 110 -0.44 -15.01 -8.86
N GLU A 111 -1.60 -15.51 -9.26
CA GLU A 111 -1.93 -16.93 -9.20
C GLU A 111 -1.09 -17.72 -10.21
N HIS A 112 -0.58 -18.87 -9.80
CA HIS A 112 0.22 -19.72 -10.66
C HIS A 112 0.16 -21.18 -10.22
N ASP A 113 0.00 -22.09 -11.18
CA ASP A 113 -0.11 -23.52 -10.89
C ASP A 113 1.24 -24.12 -10.46
N ALA A 114 1.18 -25.09 -9.56
CA ALA A 114 2.32 -25.94 -9.23
C ALA A 114 2.43 -27.14 -10.20
N GLU A 115 3.63 -27.72 -10.30
CA GLU A 115 3.81 -29.03 -10.92
C GLU A 115 3.00 -30.08 -10.15
N PRO A 116 2.26 -30.99 -10.82
CA PRO A 116 1.57 -32.08 -10.16
C PRO A 116 2.53 -32.94 -9.35
N ILE A 117 2.12 -33.32 -8.14
CA ILE A 117 2.90 -34.16 -7.24
C ILE A 117 2.24 -35.52 -7.17
N ASP A 118 2.99 -36.56 -7.53
CA ASP A 118 2.58 -37.95 -7.27
C ASP A 118 2.83 -38.30 -5.80
N LEU A 119 1.74 -38.60 -5.09
CA LEU A 119 1.75 -38.91 -3.66
C LEU A 119 1.92 -40.42 -3.45
N SER A 120 3.15 -40.92 -3.56
CA SER A 120 3.45 -42.35 -3.37
C SER A 120 3.37 -42.83 -1.92
N GLY A 121 3.35 -41.91 -0.95
CA GLY A 121 3.35 -42.22 0.49
C GLY A 121 4.71 -42.65 1.06
N GLU A 122 5.76 -42.70 0.24
CA GLU A 122 7.12 -43.08 0.66
C GLU A 122 7.85 -41.97 1.44
N ARG A 123 7.34 -40.74 1.35
CA ARG A 123 7.92 -39.54 1.97
C ARG A 123 6.87 -38.78 2.76
N SER A 124 7.30 -38.18 3.86
CA SER A 124 6.45 -37.32 4.70
C SER A 124 6.22 -35.93 4.12
N GLU A 125 7.12 -35.45 3.25
CA GLU A 125 7.08 -34.11 2.67
C GLU A 125 7.45 -34.15 1.18
N TYR A 126 6.79 -33.30 0.39
CA TYR A 126 6.99 -33.19 -1.05
C TYR A 126 7.30 -31.74 -1.40
N ARG A 127 8.29 -31.55 -2.28
CA ARG A 127 8.68 -30.21 -2.72
C ARG A 127 7.70 -29.70 -3.77
N ILE A 128 7.04 -28.59 -3.45
CA ILE A 128 6.20 -27.85 -4.40
C ILE A 128 7.11 -27.03 -5.33
N ARG A 129 6.80 -27.03 -6.62
CA ARG A 129 7.50 -26.25 -7.64
C ARG A 129 6.47 -25.53 -8.50
N PRO A 130 6.66 -24.24 -8.83
CA PRO A 130 5.81 -23.56 -9.79
C PRO A 130 5.98 -24.19 -11.17
N SER A 131 4.87 -24.45 -11.87
CA SER A 131 4.87 -25.00 -13.22
C SER A 131 5.51 -24.01 -14.19
N SER A 132 6.72 -24.29 -14.69
CA SER A 132 7.42 -23.29 -15.51
C SER A 132 8.52 -23.88 -16.38
N ARG A 133 8.75 -23.24 -17.53
CA ARG A 133 9.95 -23.44 -18.36
C ARG A 133 11.17 -22.65 -17.87
N ALA A 134 10.97 -21.67 -16.99
CA ALA A 134 12.01 -20.85 -16.38
C ALA A 134 11.77 -20.73 -14.86
N PRO A 135 12.09 -21.77 -14.07
CA PRO A 135 11.78 -21.80 -12.63
C PRO A 135 12.39 -20.64 -11.83
N SER A 136 13.49 -20.04 -12.30
CA SER A 136 14.17 -18.92 -11.66
C SER A 136 13.38 -17.60 -11.67
N HIS A 137 12.28 -17.51 -12.43
CA HIS A 137 11.44 -16.31 -12.47
C HIS A 137 10.35 -16.28 -11.40
N TYR A 138 10.23 -17.35 -10.61
CA TYR A 138 9.11 -17.57 -9.70
C TYR A 138 9.62 -17.93 -8.30
N GLU A 139 8.93 -17.42 -7.29
CA GLU A 139 9.07 -17.82 -5.90
C GLU A 139 7.68 -18.07 -5.33
N ILE A 140 7.51 -19.17 -4.58
CA ILE A 140 6.22 -19.52 -3.99
C ILE A 140 6.01 -18.62 -2.77
N PHE A 141 4.96 -17.80 -2.82
CA PHE A 141 4.56 -16.94 -1.71
C PHE A 141 3.59 -17.67 -0.75
N SER A 142 2.53 -18.27 -1.28
CA SER A 142 1.54 -19.05 -0.54
C SER A 142 1.03 -20.22 -1.37
N VAL A 143 0.39 -21.18 -0.71
CA VAL A 143 -0.41 -22.24 -1.35
C VAL A 143 -1.85 -22.02 -0.94
N ASP A 144 -2.68 -21.59 -1.89
CA ASP A 144 -4.04 -21.15 -1.58
C ASP A 144 -5.07 -22.28 -1.72
N THR A 145 -4.80 -23.27 -2.57
CA THR A 145 -5.68 -24.43 -2.79
C THR A 145 -4.86 -25.67 -3.14
N VAL A 146 -5.31 -26.83 -2.66
CA VAL A 146 -4.74 -28.14 -3.01
C VAL A 146 -5.88 -29.00 -3.53
N GLN A 147 -5.68 -29.60 -4.71
CA GLN A 147 -6.63 -30.53 -5.32
C GLN A 147 -5.88 -31.83 -5.65
N GLY A 148 -6.57 -32.96 -5.52
CA GLY A 148 -6.04 -34.27 -5.84
C GLY A 148 -7.07 -35.09 -6.60
N HIS A 149 -6.60 -35.89 -7.55
CA HIS A 149 -7.41 -36.88 -8.24
C HIS A 149 -6.90 -38.28 -7.87
N LEU A 150 -7.82 -39.16 -7.49
CA LEU A 150 -7.53 -40.58 -7.35
C LEU A 150 -7.78 -41.26 -8.70
N GLU A 151 -6.77 -41.92 -9.26
CA GLU A 151 -7.01 -42.81 -10.41
C GLU A 151 -7.81 -44.03 -9.92
N GLY A 152 -9.13 -44.03 -10.17
CA GLY A 152 -10.00 -45.19 -9.92
C GLY A 152 -11.36 -44.98 -9.26
N GLY A 153 -11.92 -43.76 -9.18
CA GLY A 153 -13.27 -43.53 -8.63
C GLY A 153 -14.34 -43.31 -9.72
N THR A 154 -15.26 -44.27 -9.86
CA THR A 154 -16.62 -44.02 -10.36
C THR A 154 -17.45 -43.21 -9.37
#